data_AF-A0A6L3C7F0-F1
#
_entry.id   AF-A0A6L3C7F0-F1
#
_cell.length_a   1.000
_cell.length_b   1.000
_cell.length_c   1.000
_cell.angle_alpha   90.00
_cell.angle_beta   90.00
_cell.angle_gamma   90.00
#
_symmetry.space_group_name_H-M   'P 1'
#
loop_
_entity.id
_entity.type
_entity.pdbx_description
1 polymer ?
#
loop_
_entity_poly.entity_id
_entity_poly.type
_entity_poly.pdbx_seq_one_letter_code
_entity_poly.pdbx_strand_id
1 'polypeptide(L)' 'MRTIAAIFTSPVKSLSLLKTGSVTVGYSGIVEDRRFHLVDEDGRLLTQRQHGRLALVQAGYS' A
#
# COMPACT_ATOMS: atom_id res chain seq x y z
N MET A 1 27.47 0.83 10.36
CA MET A 1 26.13 0.51 10.92
C MET A 1 25.08 1.08 9.97
N ARG A 2 23.99 0.34 9.68
CA ARG A 2 22.88 0.85 8.84
C ARG A 2 21.64 1.03 9.71
N THR A 3 20.90 2.10 9.47
CA THR A 3 19.65 2.41 10.16
C THR A 3 18.53 2.56 9.13
N ILE A 4 17.29 2.29 9.56
CA ILE A 4 16.10 2.54 8.74
C ILE A 4 15.63 3.96 9.01
N ALA A 5 15.56 4.80 7.97
CA ALA A 5 15.14 6.20 8.11
C ALA A 5 13.61 6.35 8.22
N ALA A 6 12.85 5.53 7.51
CA ALA A 6 11.40 5.52 7.53
C ALA A 6 10.86 4.20 6.95
N ILE A 7 9.64 3.84 7.35
CA ILE A 7 8.90 2.72 6.80
C ILE A 7 7.59 3.27 6.25
N PHE A 8 7.27 2.89 5.02
CA PHE A 8 6.04 3.24 4.34
C PHE A 8 5.34 1.97 3.85
N THR A 9 4.02 1.93 3.99
CA THR A 9 3.18 0.81 3.51
C THR A 9 1.97 1.37 2.76
N SER A 10 1.35 0.56 1.91
CA SER A 10 0.08 0.87 1.28
C SER A 10 -0.85 -0.33 1.40
N PRO A 11 -1.77 -0.34 2.37
CA PRO A 11 -2.67 -1.49 2.61
C PRO A 11 -3.52 -1.85 1.38
N VAL A 12 -3.87 -0.85 0.57
CA VAL A 12 -4.57 -1.02 -0.71
C VAL A 12 -3.64 -0.61 -1.84
N LYS A 13 -3.36 -1.52 -2.77
CA LYS A 13 -2.46 -1.26 -3.91
C LYS A 13 -2.85 0.02 -4.66
N SER A 14 -1.85 0.84 -4.97
CA SER A 14 -1.95 2.11 -5.71
C SER A 14 -2.52 3.29 -4.93
N LEU A 15 -2.94 3.10 -3.68
CA LEU A 15 -3.35 4.20 -2.82
C LEU A 15 -2.14 4.90 -2.18
N SER A 16 -2.39 5.92 -1.37
CA SER A 16 -1.33 6.67 -0.70
C SER A 16 -0.46 5.78 0.19
N LEU A 17 0.77 6.23 0.43
CA LEU A 17 1.68 5.60 1.37
C LEU A 17 1.40 6.09 2.79
N LEU A 18 1.33 5.16 3.73
CA LEU A 18 1.22 5.40 5.16
C LEU A 18 2.59 5.25 5.82
N LYS A 19 3.04 6.28 6.51
CA LYS A 19 4.24 6.20 7.34
C LYS A 19 3.92 5.43 8.64
N THR A 20 4.72 4.43 8.97
CA THR A 20 4.60 3.67 10.23
C THR A 20 5.92 3.64 10.99
N GLY A 21 5.83 3.48 12.31
CA GLY A 21 7.00 3.37 13.20
C GLY A 21 7.57 1.95 13.29
N SER A 22 6.73 0.93 13.07
CA SER A 22 7.13 -0.48 13.11
C SER A 22 6.23 -1.33 12.21
N VAL A 23 6.73 -2.52 11.83
CA VAL A 23 6.02 -3.48 10.99
C VAL A 23 6.42 -4.90 11.35
N THR A 24 5.54 -5.85 11.06
CA THR A 24 5.88 -7.28 11.04
C THR A 24 6.34 -7.66 9.64
N VAL A 25 7.52 -8.27 9.54
CA VAL A 25 8.08 -8.79 8.28
C VAL A 25 7.83 -10.29 8.23
N GLY A 26 7.07 -10.73 7.23
CA GLY A 26 6.84 -12.13 6.90
C GLY A 26 7.68 -12.59 5.71
N TYR A 27 7.43 -13.81 5.26
CA TYR A 27 8.17 -14.44 4.15
C TYR A 27 8.10 -13.64 2.83
N SER A 28 6.96 -12.98 2.55
CA SER A 28 6.71 -12.23 1.31
C SER A 28 6.84 -10.71 1.46
N GLY A 29 7.39 -10.22 2.58
CA GLY A 29 7.52 -8.79 2.88
C GLY A 29 6.73 -8.35 4.10
N ILE A 30 6.39 -7.06 4.17
CA ILE A 30 5.60 -6.51 5.28
C ILE A 30 4.18 -7.08 5.20
N VAL A 31 3.71 -7.69 6.28
CA VAL A 31 2.43 -8.44 6.32
C VAL A 31 1.23 -7.58 5.90
N GLU A 32 1.21 -6.31 6.31
CA GLU A 32 0.10 -5.39 6.01
C GLU A 32 0.25 -4.63 4.68
N ASP A 33 1.34 -4.81 3.95
CA ASP A 33 1.52 -4.11 2.67
C ASP A 33 0.70 -4.79 1.57
N ARG A 34 -0.16 -4.01 0.91
CA ARG A 34 -0.96 -4.39 -0.28
C ARG A 34 -1.87 -5.62 -0.07
N ARG A 35 -2.46 -5.74 1.10
CA ARG A 35 -3.48 -6.76 1.39
C ARG A 35 -4.72 -6.65 0.50
N PHE A 36 -5.00 -5.45 0.01
CA PHE A 36 -6.14 -5.16 -0.84
C PHE A 36 -5.70 -4.56 -2.18
N HIS A 37 -6.59 -4.62 -3.16
CA HIS A 37 -6.44 -3.95 -4.44
C HIS A 37 -7.83 -3.57 -4.97
N LEU A 38 -7.88 -2.51 -5.78
CA LEU A 38 -9.10 -2.07 -6.44
C LEU A 38 -9.20 -2.75 -7.81
N VAL A 39 -10.42 -3.14 -8.18
CA VAL A 39 -10.75 -3.62 -9.52
C VAL A 39 -11.90 -2.79 -10.09
N ASP A 40 -11.96 -2.70 -11.41
CA ASP A 40 -13.12 -2.14 -12.11
C ASP A 40 -14.27 -3.16 -12.19
N GLU A 41 -15.36 -2.78 -12.87
CA GLU A 41 -16.55 -3.61 -13.06
C GLU A 41 -16.29 -4.91 -13.84
N ASP A 42 -15.22 -4.94 -14.65
CA ASP A 42 -14.78 -6.12 -15.41
C ASP A 42 -13.78 -6.98 -14.61
N GLY A 43 -13.49 -6.62 -13.35
CA GLY A 43 -12.51 -7.30 -12.50
C GLY A 43 -11.07 -6.98 -12.87
N ARG A 44 -10.80 -5.97 -13.72
CA ARG A 44 -9.43 -5.57 -14.07
C ARG A 44 -8.85 -4.69 -12.98
N LEU A 45 -7.57 -4.90 -12.71
CA LEU A 45 -6.84 -4.16 -11.69
C LEU A 45 -6.75 -2.66 -12.03
N LEU A 46 -7.22 -1.83 -11.11
CA LEU A 46 -7.02 -0.39 -11.14
C LEU A 46 -5.64 -0.04 -10.56
N THR A 47 -4.83 0.68 -11.32
CA THR A 47 -3.47 1.06 -10.91
C THR A 47 -3.21 2.56 -10.98
N GLN A 48 -2.21 3.01 -10.23
CA GLN A 48 -1.74 4.40 -10.28
C GLN A 48 -1.25 4.83 -11.68
N ARG A 49 -0.82 3.88 -12.53
CA ARG A 49 -0.39 4.17 -13.91
C ARG A 49 -1.55 4.64 -14.79
N GLN A 50 -2.75 4.09 -14.54
CA GLN A 50 -3.98 4.47 -15.23
C GLN A 50 -4.65 5.67 -14.53
N HIS A 51 -4.65 5.66 -13.19
CA HIS A 51 -5.34 6.65 -12.36
C HIS A 51 -4.41 7.23 -11.30
N GLY A 52 -3.60 8.22 -11.68
CA GLY A 52 -2.61 8.84 -10.77
C GLY A 52 -3.23 9.44 -9.50
N ARG A 53 -4.51 9.84 -9.55
CA ARG A 53 -5.26 10.39 -8.41
C ARG A 53 -5.47 9.37 -7.27
N LEU A 54 -5.31 8.07 -7.53
CA LEU A 54 -5.38 7.04 -6.48
C LEU A 54 -4.34 7.28 -5.37
N ALA A 55 -3.18 7.85 -5.72
CA ALA A 55 -2.13 8.17 -4.74
C ALA A 55 -2.53 9.23 -3.70
N LEU A 56 -3.65 9.94 -3.90
CA LEU A 56 -4.19 10.94 -2.98
C LEU A 56 -5.17 10.35 -1.96
N VAL A 57 -5.59 9.10 -2.15
CA VAL A 57 -6.59 8.46 -1.29
C VAL A 57 -5.85 7.67 -0.21
N GLN A 58 -6.20 7.93 1.05
CA GLN A 58 -5.63 7.22 2.20
C GLN A 58 -6.53 6.04 2.60
N ALA A 59 -5.93 4.85 2.71
CA ALA A 59 -6.63 3.70 3.28
C ALA A 59 -6.75 3.85 4.80
N GLY A 60 -7.97 3.71 5.32
CA GLY A 60 -8.26 3.59 6.75
C GLY A 60 -9.08 2.32 6.98
N TYR A 61 -8.60 1.43 7.83
CA TYR A 61 -9.30 0.21 8.22
C TYR A 61 -8.97 -0.13 9.68
N SER A 62 -9.92 -0.73 10.38
CA SER A 62 -9.87 -1.08 11.80
C SER A 62 -10.01 -2.59 11.97
#